data_AF-A0A962R6T6-F1
#
_entry.id   AF-A0A962R6T6-F1
#
_cell.length_a   1.000
_cell.length_b   1.000
_cell.length_c   1.000
_cell.angle_alpha   90.00
_cell.angle_beta   90.00
_cell.angle_gamma   90.00
#
_symmetry.space_group_name_H-M   'P 1'
#
loop_
_entity.id
_entity.type
_entity.pdbx_description
1 polymer ?
#
loop_
_entity_poly.entity_id
_entity_poly.type
_entity_poly.pdbx_seq_one_letter_code
_entity_poly.pdbx_strand_id
1 'polypeptide(L)'
;MNVHRQSFLGVDSDRVLSEVNIAVIGLGGGGSHIIQQLAHLGVRRFMLVDPDTYDETNGNRLIGARATDVVLLPPKIDIGRRTILSINPNADIRAYQSTWQEVSSDLMGCDVIVGCVDSVRARDELDRFARRFLIPYIDIGMDVHETGSGFLIAGQVAVSITGGPCLRCMGIVTDAQIEVEDRQYGAAGGRPQVVWPNGVLASIAVGQAIQLVTPWHKSGRVVPLLEYDGNTQSVSPSARLAHVAKGCRHNLDESLGDPGFDIRKALQGPRVADAKPSWFARILDFITRQRWWAGRVNQ
;
A
#
# COMPACT_ATOMS: atom_id res chain seq x y z
N MET A 1 -1.12 -24.59 -10.77
CA MET A 1 0.24 -24.94 -10.29
C MET A 1 0.25 -24.72 -8.78
N ASN A 2 0.43 -25.76 -7.97
CA ASN A 2 0.49 -25.64 -6.51
C ASN A 2 1.94 -25.32 -6.12
N VAL A 3 2.24 -24.04 -5.91
CA VAL A 3 3.54 -23.63 -5.40
C VAL A 3 3.59 -24.05 -3.93
N HIS A 4 4.33 -25.13 -3.62
CA HIS A 4 4.52 -25.59 -2.24
C HIS A 4 5.41 -24.58 -1.51
N ARG A 5 4.86 -23.87 -0.52
CA ARG A 5 5.57 -22.83 0.23
C ARG A 5 6.02 -23.39 1.57
N GLN A 6 7.34 -23.47 1.81
CA GLN A 6 7.83 -23.66 3.18
C GLN A 6 7.67 -22.32 3.91
N SER A 7 6.66 -22.22 4.77
CA SER A 7 6.30 -20.95 5.36
C SER A 7 6.87 -20.78 6.76
N PHE A 8 7.94 -19.99 6.87
CA PHE A 8 8.32 -19.37 8.15
C PHE A 8 7.34 -18.26 8.56
N LEU A 9 6.29 -18.01 7.75
CA LEU A 9 5.32 -16.96 7.99
C LEU A 9 4.25 -17.32 9.02
N GLY A 10 4.30 -18.54 9.57
CA GLY A 10 3.40 -19.03 10.62
C GLY A 10 2.42 -20.10 10.13
N VAL A 11 1.84 -20.83 11.09
CA VAL A 11 1.09 -22.08 10.88
C VAL A 11 -0.17 -21.91 10.00
N ASP A 12 -0.69 -20.70 9.82
CA ASP A 12 -1.88 -20.38 9.02
C ASP A 12 -1.62 -19.39 7.87
N SER A 13 -0.36 -19.10 7.53
CA SER A 13 -0.04 -18.02 6.59
C SER A 13 -0.70 -18.19 5.23
N ASP A 14 -0.79 -19.42 4.71
CA ASP A 14 -1.36 -19.68 3.39
C ASP A 14 -2.85 -19.34 3.35
N ARG A 15 -3.59 -19.68 4.42
CA ARG A 15 -5.00 -19.30 4.55
C ARG A 15 -5.13 -17.78 4.63
N VAL A 16 -4.34 -17.14 5.49
CA VAL A 16 -4.36 -15.67 5.65
C VAL A 16 -4.07 -14.97 4.32
N LEU A 17 -3.01 -15.36 3.62
CA LEU A 17 -2.64 -14.78 2.32
C LEU A 17 -3.70 -15.05 1.24
N SER A 18 -4.40 -16.18 1.32
CA SER A 18 -5.50 -16.47 0.39
C SER A 18 -6.78 -15.66 0.63
N GLU A 19 -6.96 -15.13 1.84
CA GLU A 19 -8.17 -14.42 2.28
C GLU A 19 -7.99 -12.91 2.38
N VAL A 20 -6.75 -12.43 2.57
CA VAL A 20 -6.42 -11.01 2.67
C VAL A 20 -6.68 -10.30 1.34
N ASN A 21 -7.41 -9.19 1.42
CA ASN A 21 -7.66 -8.27 0.32
C ASN A 21 -6.63 -7.14 0.34
N ILE A 22 -5.70 -7.11 -0.63
CA ILE A 22 -4.72 -6.03 -0.74
C ILE A 22 -5.05 -5.15 -1.94
N ALA A 23 -5.23 -3.86 -1.68
CA ALA A 23 -5.35 -2.85 -2.72
C ALA A 23 -3.98 -2.28 -3.09
N VAL A 24 -3.72 -2.12 -4.38
CA VAL A 24 -2.54 -1.44 -4.91
C VAL A 24 -3.00 -0.29 -5.81
N ILE A 25 -2.69 0.94 -5.41
CA ILE A 25 -3.09 2.17 -6.10
C ILE A 25 -1.89 2.74 -6.83
N GLY A 26 -1.95 2.78 -8.16
CA GLY A 26 -0.80 3.04 -9.03
C GLY A 26 -0.05 1.75 -9.33
N LEU A 27 0.06 1.42 -10.61
CA LEU A 27 0.68 0.22 -11.17
C LEU A 27 1.86 0.56 -12.07
N GLY A 28 2.47 1.75 -11.90
CA GLY A 28 3.72 2.13 -12.54
C GLY A 28 4.93 1.34 -12.02
N GLY A 29 6.07 2.03 -11.87
CA GLY A 29 7.33 1.40 -11.43
C GLY A 29 7.18 0.58 -10.15
N GLY A 30 6.88 1.22 -9.02
CA GLY A 30 6.75 0.52 -7.74
C GLY A 30 5.58 -0.48 -7.67
N GLY A 31 4.38 -0.08 -8.07
CA GLY A 31 3.18 -0.92 -7.97
C GLY A 31 3.28 -2.23 -8.77
N SER A 32 3.91 -2.20 -9.96
CA SER A 32 4.12 -3.40 -10.77
C SER A 32 5.05 -4.43 -10.11
N HIS A 33 6.08 -3.99 -9.38
CA HIS A 33 6.89 -4.89 -8.55
C HIS A 33 6.08 -5.49 -7.40
N ILE A 34 5.29 -4.68 -6.70
CA ILE A 34 4.53 -5.10 -5.52
C ILE A 34 3.54 -6.20 -5.86
N ILE A 35 2.73 -6.03 -6.91
CA ILE A 35 1.73 -7.05 -7.29
C ILE A 35 2.39 -8.38 -7.68
N GLN A 36 3.56 -8.33 -8.33
CA GLN A 36 4.31 -9.52 -8.73
C GLN A 36 4.77 -10.29 -7.49
N GLN A 37 5.38 -9.59 -6.53
CA GLN A 37 5.88 -10.18 -5.29
C GLN A 37 4.76 -10.75 -4.44
N LEU A 38 3.65 -10.02 -4.26
CA LEU A 38 2.48 -10.49 -3.52
C LEU A 38 1.87 -11.75 -4.15
N ALA A 39 1.82 -11.82 -5.49
CA ALA A 39 1.33 -13.00 -6.20
C ALA A 39 2.23 -14.24 -5.93
N HIS A 40 3.56 -14.07 -5.93
CA HIS A 40 4.49 -15.14 -5.57
C HIS A 40 4.31 -15.61 -4.13
N LEU A 41 4.11 -14.68 -3.20
CA LEU A 41 3.86 -14.96 -1.78
C LEU A 41 2.55 -15.72 -1.54
N GLY A 42 1.62 -15.70 -2.51
CA GLY A 42 0.37 -16.45 -2.44
C GLY A 42 -0.82 -15.62 -2.03
N VAL A 43 -0.69 -14.28 -2.06
CA VAL A 43 -1.85 -13.39 -2.01
C VAL A 43 -2.79 -13.75 -3.16
N ARG A 44 -4.08 -13.91 -2.85
CA ARG A 44 -5.09 -14.25 -3.86
C ARG A 44 -5.99 -13.11 -4.23
N ARG A 45 -6.30 -12.20 -3.30
CA ARG A 45 -7.33 -11.18 -3.53
C ARG A 45 -6.68 -9.82 -3.70
N PHE A 46 -6.77 -9.31 -4.93
CA PHE A 46 -6.19 -8.04 -5.32
C PHE A 46 -7.30 -7.06 -5.70
N MET A 47 -7.12 -5.81 -5.28
CA MET A 47 -7.79 -4.66 -5.89
C MET A 47 -6.73 -3.79 -6.55
N LEU A 48 -6.81 -3.64 -7.86
CA LEU A 48 -5.86 -2.87 -8.65
C LEU A 48 -6.55 -1.61 -9.16
N VAL A 49 -5.93 -0.44 -8.95
CA VAL A 49 -6.48 0.83 -9.43
C VAL A 49 -5.35 1.64 -10.06
N ASP A 50 -5.49 1.96 -11.34
CA ASP A 50 -4.60 2.85 -12.06
C ASP A 50 -5.35 3.43 -13.27
N PRO A 51 -5.45 4.76 -13.43
CA PRO A 51 -6.17 5.36 -14.53
C PRO A 51 -5.42 5.25 -15.87
N ASP A 52 -4.11 5.03 -15.84
CA ASP A 52 -3.25 5.15 -17.01
C ASP A 52 -3.22 3.90 -17.88
N THR A 53 -2.92 4.13 -19.16
CA THR A 53 -2.51 3.10 -20.10
C THR A 53 -0.99 2.94 -20.13
N TYR A 54 -0.54 1.86 -20.74
CA TYR A 54 0.85 1.70 -21.09
C TYR A 54 1.32 2.85 -21.97
N ASP A 55 2.54 3.31 -21.71
CA ASP A 55 3.28 4.30 -22.49
C ASP A 55 4.67 3.71 -22.73
N GLU A 56 5.22 3.84 -23.93
CA GLU A 56 6.55 3.33 -24.27
C GLU A 56 7.62 3.84 -23.29
N THR A 57 7.47 5.07 -22.82
CA THR A 57 8.37 5.70 -21.85
C THR A 57 8.30 5.07 -20.46
N ASN A 58 7.24 4.31 -20.16
CA ASN A 58 7.06 3.52 -18.94
C ASN A 58 7.59 2.09 -19.08
N GLY A 59 7.79 1.60 -20.31
CA GLY A 59 8.21 0.23 -20.59
C GLY A 59 9.56 -0.16 -19.98
N ASN A 60 10.45 0.81 -19.77
CA ASN A 60 11.76 0.57 -19.16
C ASN A 60 11.71 0.18 -17.67
N ARG A 61 10.56 0.36 -16.99
CA ARG A 61 10.42 0.11 -15.55
C ARG A 61 9.11 -0.55 -15.13
N LEU A 62 8.20 -0.79 -16.06
CA LEU A 62 6.92 -1.44 -15.79
C LEU A 62 7.06 -2.97 -15.82
N ILE A 63 7.03 -3.59 -14.65
CA ILE A 63 7.16 -5.05 -14.54
C ILE A 63 5.95 -5.76 -15.15
N GLY A 64 6.23 -6.72 -16.03
CA GLY A 64 5.21 -7.50 -16.74
C GLY A 64 4.77 -6.91 -18.08
N ALA A 65 5.26 -5.72 -18.45
CA ALA A 65 5.15 -5.21 -19.81
C ALA A 65 5.88 -6.13 -20.80
N ARG A 66 5.39 -6.19 -22.04
CA ARG A 66 5.95 -6.99 -23.14
C ARG A 66 6.19 -6.10 -24.34
N ALA A 67 7.11 -6.51 -25.21
CA ALA A 67 7.39 -5.80 -26.46
C ALA A 67 6.12 -5.58 -27.31
N THR A 68 5.15 -6.50 -27.27
CA THR A 68 3.87 -6.38 -27.98
C THR A 68 2.96 -5.28 -27.43
N ASP A 69 3.12 -4.88 -26.17
CA ASP A 69 2.24 -3.89 -25.53
C ASP A 69 2.51 -2.47 -26.04
N VAL A 70 3.68 -2.25 -26.67
CA VAL A 70 4.03 -0.99 -27.33
C VAL A 70 3.05 -0.62 -28.45
N VAL A 71 2.49 -1.63 -29.12
CA VAL A 71 1.51 -1.45 -30.19
C VAL A 71 0.08 -1.44 -29.64
N LEU A 72 -0.18 -2.24 -28.60
CA LEU A 72 -1.53 -2.44 -28.07
C LEU A 72 -1.95 -1.36 -27.05
N LEU A 73 -0.99 -0.66 -26.46
CA LEU A 73 -1.17 0.35 -25.41
C LEU A 73 -2.19 -0.07 -24.33
N PRO A 74 -2.09 -1.28 -23.75
CA PRO A 74 -3.12 -1.77 -22.84
C PRO A 74 -3.16 -0.93 -21.56
N PRO A 75 -4.32 -0.85 -20.89
CA PRO A 75 -4.42 -0.34 -19.53
C PRO A 75 -3.37 -0.96 -18.61
N LYS A 76 -2.73 -0.17 -17.72
CA LYS A 76 -1.74 -0.72 -16.78
C LYS A 76 -2.35 -1.80 -15.88
N ILE A 77 -3.64 -1.67 -15.57
CA ILE A 77 -4.40 -2.68 -14.83
C ILE A 77 -4.44 -4.05 -15.53
N ASP A 78 -4.45 -4.10 -16.86
CA ASP A 78 -4.48 -5.34 -17.62
C ASP A 78 -3.11 -6.01 -17.64
N ILE A 79 -2.03 -5.22 -17.74
CA ILE A 79 -0.66 -5.70 -17.55
C ILE A 79 -0.53 -6.31 -16.15
N GLY A 80 -1.01 -5.61 -15.12
CA GLY A 80 -0.98 -6.10 -13.74
C GLY A 80 -1.77 -7.40 -13.56
N ARG A 81 -3.01 -7.45 -14.07
CA ARG A 81 -3.85 -8.65 -14.06
C ARG A 81 -3.16 -9.84 -14.71
N ARG A 82 -2.59 -9.62 -15.90
CA ARG A 82 -1.84 -10.64 -16.66
C ARG A 82 -0.63 -11.16 -15.87
N THR A 83 0.13 -10.27 -15.23
CA THR A 83 1.28 -10.63 -14.40
C THR A 83 0.88 -11.51 -13.23
N ILE A 84 -0.13 -11.08 -12.45
CA ILE A 84 -0.60 -11.85 -11.29
C ILE A 84 -1.11 -13.23 -11.73
N LEU A 85 -1.97 -13.30 -12.75
CA LEU A 85 -2.56 -14.57 -13.20
C LEU A 85 -1.53 -15.54 -13.79
N SER A 86 -0.43 -15.03 -14.36
CA SER A 86 0.68 -15.87 -14.84
C SER A 86 1.43 -16.58 -13.69
N ILE A 87 1.41 -15.99 -12.49
CA ILE A 87 2.06 -16.51 -11.29
C ILE A 87 1.07 -17.33 -10.46
N ASN A 88 -0.13 -16.79 -10.26
CA ASN A 88 -1.20 -17.36 -9.47
C ASN A 88 -2.51 -17.38 -10.27
N PRO A 89 -2.79 -18.46 -11.02
CA PRO A 89 -4.02 -18.59 -11.82
C PRO A 89 -5.32 -18.58 -11.00
N ASN A 90 -5.24 -18.78 -9.69
CA ASN A 90 -6.38 -18.79 -8.77
C ASN A 90 -6.57 -17.43 -8.06
N ALA A 91 -5.88 -16.38 -8.49
CA ALA A 91 -6.07 -15.04 -7.94
C ALA A 91 -7.44 -14.47 -8.36
N ASP A 92 -8.11 -13.86 -7.40
CA ASP A 92 -9.31 -13.05 -7.56
C ASP A 92 -8.89 -11.58 -7.66
N ILE A 93 -9.05 -10.99 -8.85
CA ILE A 93 -8.52 -9.67 -9.18
C ILE A 93 -9.68 -8.76 -9.61
N ARG A 94 -9.96 -7.77 -8.76
CA ARG A 94 -10.78 -6.61 -9.10
C ARG A 94 -9.85 -5.51 -9.63
N ALA A 95 -10.07 -5.06 -10.86
CA ALA A 95 -9.19 -4.13 -11.55
C ALA A 95 -10.01 -2.98 -12.13
N TYR A 96 -9.60 -1.75 -11.82
CA TYR A 96 -10.33 -0.55 -12.17
C TYR A 96 -9.40 0.44 -12.87
N GLN A 97 -9.68 0.71 -14.15
CA GLN A 97 -8.98 1.76 -14.89
C GLN A 97 -9.64 3.09 -14.56
N SER A 98 -9.34 3.61 -13.37
CA SER A 98 -10.00 4.77 -12.82
C SER A 98 -9.12 5.43 -11.77
N THR A 99 -9.53 6.58 -11.28
CA THR A 99 -8.97 7.14 -10.05
C THR A 99 -9.45 6.34 -8.83
N TRP A 100 -8.70 6.37 -7.73
CA TRP A 100 -9.09 5.63 -6.52
C TRP A 100 -10.34 6.22 -5.85
N GLN A 101 -10.59 7.52 -6.04
CA GLN A 101 -11.76 8.22 -5.50
C GLN A 101 -13.07 7.61 -6.06
N GLU A 102 -13.08 7.27 -7.34
CA GLU A 102 -14.25 6.66 -8.03
C GLU A 102 -14.59 5.27 -7.51
N VAL A 103 -13.63 4.57 -6.92
CA VAL A 103 -13.78 3.20 -6.40
C VAL A 103 -13.59 3.12 -4.89
N SER A 104 -13.69 4.27 -4.21
CA SER A 104 -13.54 4.39 -2.76
C SER A 104 -14.44 3.43 -1.98
N SER A 105 -15.64 3.13 -2.49
CA SER A 105 -16.58 2.20 -1.85
C SER A 105 -16.08 0.75 -1.79
N ASP A 106 -15.39 0.30 -2.83
CA ASP A 106 -14.74 -1.02 -2.87
C ASP A 106 -13.44 -1.03 -2.07
N LEU A 107 -12.73 0.09 -2.08
CA LEU A 107 -11.47 0.27 -1.34
C LEU A 107 -11.67 0.15 0.18
N MET A 108 -12.83 0.58 0.70
CA MET A 108 -13.22 0.39 2.11
C MET A 108 -13.25 -1.09 2.54
N GLY A 109 -13.38 -2.03 1.61
CA GLY A 109 -13.43 -3.47 1.89
C GLY A 109 -12.06 -4.17 1.90
N CYS A 110 -10.97 -3.42 1.75
CA CYS A 110 -9.62 -3.96 1.71
C CYS A 110 -9.00 -4.02 3.11
N ASP A 111 -8.13 -5.01 3.32
CA ASP A 111 -7.44 -5.23 4.60
C ASP A 111 -6.14 -4.42 4.67
N VAL A 112 -5.50 -4.13 3.54
CA VAL A 112 -4.30 -3.28 3.41
C VAL A 112 -4.39 -2.47 2.11
N ILE A 113 -4.00 -1.20 2.16
CA ILE A 113 -3.85 -0.35 0.97
C ILE A 113 -2.37 -0.04 0.79
N VAL A 114 -1.86 -0.25 -0.43
CA VAL A 114 -0.50 0.13 -0.82
C VAL A 114 -0.58 1.22 -1.88
N GLY A 115 -0.13 2.43 -1.52
CA GLY A 115 -0.10 3.59 -2.41
C GLY A 115 1.24 3.69 -3.13
N CYS A 116 1.16 3.74 -4.45
CA CYS A 116 2.25 3.96 -5.38
C CYS A 116 1.91 5.14 -6.31
N VAL A 117 1.31 6.18 -5.72
CA VAL A 117 0.89 7.41 -6.40
C VAL A 117 2.02 8.43 -6.41
N ASP A 118 2.11 9.22 -7.47
CA ASP A 118 3.23 10.16 -7.65
C ASP A 118 2.98 11.51 -6.98
N SER A 119 1.72 11.94 -6.81
CA SER A 119 1.41 13.26 -6.28
C SER A 119 1.34 13.30 -4.75
N VAL A 120 1.85 14.38 -4.16
CA VAL A 120 1.79 14.66 -2.72
C VAL A 120 0.33 14.76 -2.27
N ARG A 121 -0.53 15.38 -3.07
CA ARG A 121 -1.97 15.46 -2.81
C ARG A 121 -2.63 14.07 -2.74
N ALA A 122 -2.35 13.19 -3.70
CA ALA A 122 -2.95 11.85 -3.69
C ALA A 122 -2.48 11.02 -2.48
N ARG A 123 -1.21 11.17 -2.06
CA ARG A 123 -0.70 10.54 -0.83
C ARG A 123 -1.45 11.02 0.41
N ASP A 124 -1.69 12.33 0.53
CA ASP A 124 -2.44 12.91 1.66
C ASP A 124 -3.89 12.39 1.70
N GLU A 125 -4.57 12.42 0.57
CA GLU A 125 -5.97 11.99 0.48
C GLU A 125 -6.13 10.49 0.76
N LEU A 126 -5.24 9.64 0.23
CA LEU A 126 -5.24 8.20 0.47
C LEU A 126 -4.93 7.87 1.94
N ASP A 127 -3.93 8.52 2.55
CA ASP A 127 -3.59 8.31 3.96
C ASP A 127 -4.78 8.65 4.87
N ARG A 128 -5.44 9.79 4.62
CA ARG A 128 -6.63 10.21 5.36
C ARG A 128 -7.80 9.26 5.13
N PHE A 129 -8.02 8.81 3.90
CA PHE A 129 -9.05 7.82 3.58
C PHE A 129 -8.81 6.51 4.34
N ALA A 130 -7.62 5.93 4.25
CA ALA A 130 -7.28 4.67 4.88
C ALA A 130 -7.44 4.74 6.41
N ARG A 131 -6.97 5.84 7.02
CA ARG A 131 -7.14 6.09 8.45
C ARG A 131 -8.59 6.21 8.89
N ARG A 132 -9.43 6.89 8.10
CA ARG A 132 -10.87 6.99 8.38
C ARG A 132 -11.54 5.63 8.50
N PHE A 133 -11.09 4.66 7.70
CA PHE A 133 -11.62 3.29 7.72
C PHE A 133 -10.75 2.30 8.50
N LEU A 134 -9.76 2.80 9.24
CA LEU A 134 -8.85 2.01 10.06
C LEU A 134 -8.11 0.93 9.25
N ILE A 135 -7.84 1.21 7.98
CA ILE A 135 -7.10 0.36 7.06
C ILE A 135 -5.62 0.76 7.11
N PRO A 136 -4.69 -0.17 7.37
CA PRO A 136 -3.25 0.08 7.22
C PRO A 136 -2.91 0.57 5.81
N TYR A 137 -2.21 1.70 5.75
CA TYR A 137 -1.73 2.30 4.50
C TYR A 137 -0.21 2.19 4.45
N ILE A 138 0.31 1.68 3.33
CA ILE A 138 1.73 1.62 3.02
C ILE A 138 1.99 2.54 1.83
N ASP A 139 2.83 3.54 2.01
CA ASP A 139 3.23 4.47 0.95
C ASP A 139 4.66 4.18 0.54
N ILE A 140 4.94 4.26 -0.76
CA ILE A 140 6.30 4.28 -1.28
C ILE A 140 6.56 5.55 -2.09
N GLY A 141 7.77 6.08 -1.95
CA GLY A 141 8.23 7.22 -2.71
C GLY A 141 9.70 7.10 -3.02
N MET A 142 10.10 7.58 -4.20
CA MET A 142 11.49 7.65 -4.61
C MET A 142 11.73 8.96 -5.33
N ASP A 143 12.93 9.49 -5.17
CA ASP A 143 13.38 10.65 -5.88
C ASP A 143 14.80 10.47 -6.40
N VAL A 144 15.08 11.10 -7.55
CA VAL A 144 16.40 11.14 -8.18
C VAL A 144 16.72 12.59 -8.47
N HIS A 145 17.70 13.11 -7.74
CA HIS A 145 18.15 14.49 -7.89
C HIS A 145 19.50 14.54 -8.59
N GLU A 146 19.59 15.32 -9.66
CA GLU A 146 20.88 15.67 -10.26
C GLU A 146 21.62 16.64 -9.34
N THR A 147 22.90 16.38 -9.12
CA THR A 147 23.80 17.22 -8.33
C THR A 147 25.00 17.59 -9.20
N GLY A 148 25.77 18.61 -8.79
CA GLY A 148 26.98 19.02 -9.51
C GLY A 148 28.06 17.92 -9.63
N SER A 149 27.92 16.80 -8.90
CA SER A 149 28.85 15.67 -8.91
C SER A 149 28.22 14.32 -9.30
N GLY A 150 26.97 14.30 -9.76
CA GLY A 150 26.28 13.07 -10.19
C GLY A 150 24.79 13.06 -9.86
N PHE A 151 24.27 11.92 -9.42
CA PHE A 151 22.86 11.75 -9.03
C PHE A 151 22.75 11.27 -7.59
N LEU A 152 21.85 11.88 -6.83
CA LEU A 152 21.40 11.41 -5.52
C LEU A 152 20.12 10.59 -5.70
N ILE A 153 20.12 9.35 -5.23
CA ILE A 153 18.93 8.48 -5.25
C ILE A 153 18.47 8.31 -3.81
N ALA A 154 17.25 8.76 -3.52
CA ALA A 154 16.64 8.61 -2.21
C ALA A 154 15.28 7.93 -2.35
N GLY A 155 14.90 7.12 -1.37
CA GLY A 155 13.61 6.49 -1.32
C GLY A 155 13.09 6.36 0.09
N GLN A 156 11.80 6.08 0.21
CA GLN A 156 11.15 5.90 1.49
C GLN A 156 9.99 4.92 1.39
N VAL A 157 9.78 4.19 2.47
CA VAL A 157 8.59 3.36 2.70
C VAL A 157 7.98 3.78 4.03
N ALA A 158 6.75 4.25 3.98
CA ALA A 158 6.00 4.66 5.15
C ALA A 158 4.85 3.68 5.43
N VAL A 159 4.63 3.41 6.72
CA VAL A 159 3.48 2.65 7.20
C VAL A 159 2.66 3.53 8.12
N SER A 160 1.47 3.89 7.66
CA SER A 160 0.49 4.68 8.40
C SER A 160 -0.62 3.77 8.91
N ILE A 161 -0.70 3.66 10.23
CA ILE A 161 -1.75 2.90 10.93
C ILE A 161 -2.40 3.79 11.99
N THR A 162 -3.66 3.51 12.32
CA THR A 162 -4.34 4.22 13.41
C THR A 162 -3.62 4.01 14.73
N GLY A 163 -3.49 5.09 15.51
CA GLY A 163 -2.66 5.13 16.72
C GLY A 163 -1.16 5.35 16.47
N GLY A 164 -0.68 5.15 15.23
CA GLY A 164 0.66 5.51 14.78
C GLY A 164 0.75 6.87 14.09
N PRO A 165 1.95 7.30 13.68
CA PRO A 165 2.13 8.54 12.93
C PRO A 165 1.56 8.44 11.51
N CYS A 166 0.98 9.53 11.00
CA CYS A 166 0.50 9.64 9.62
C CYS A 166 1.58 10.18 8.70
N LEU A 167 1.33 10.27 7.38
CA LEU A 167 2.32 10.82 6.45
C LEU A 167 2.71 12.26 6.79
N ARG A 168 1.75 13.07 7.26
CA ARG A 168 2.01 14.44 7.75
C ARG A 168 2.84 14.45 9.04
N CYS A 169 2.58 13.54 9.98
CA CYS A 169 3.41 13.41 11.19
C CYS A 169 4.86 13.10 10.84
N MET A 170 5.08 12.30 9.80
CA MET A 170 6.40 11.89 9.34
C MET A 170 7.07 12.91 8.41
N GLY A 171 6.40 14.01 8.10
CA GLY A 171 6.91 15.06 7.20
C GLY A 171 7.02 14.64 5.74
N ILE A 172 6.36 13.56 5.35
CA ILE A 172 6.31 13.09 3.94
C ILE A 172 5.36 13.98 3.13
N VAL A 173 4.28 14.42 3.78
CA VAL A 173 3.28 15.34 3.24
C VAL A 173 3.31 16.61 4.08
N THR A 174 3.44 17.75 3.43
CA THR A 174 3.33 19.09 4.04
C THR A 174 2.49 20.00 3.16
N ASP A 175 1.85 21.01 3.76
CA ASP A 175 1.04 21.97 3.00
C ASP A 175 1.90 22.74 1.97
N ALA A 176 3.15 23.06 2.33
CA ALA A 176 4.10 23.70 1.42
C ALA A 176 4.38 22.85 0.17
N GLN A 177 4.53 21.53 0.30
CA GLN A 177 4.72 20.64 -0.85
C GLN A 177 3.47 20.56 -1.73
N ILE A 178 2.28 20.50 -1.12
CA ILE A 178 1.01 20.50 -1.86
C ILE A 178 0.85 21.80 -2.65
N GLU A 179 1.14 22.96 -2.04
CA GLU A 179 1.08 24.24 -2.73
C GLU A 179 2.09 24.35 -3.89
N VAL A 180 3.29 23.80 -3.73
CA VAL A 180 4.30 23.76 -4.80
C VAL A 180 3.81 22.88 -5.95
N GLU A 181 3.28 21.70 -5.64
CA GLU A 181 2.70 20.77 -6.62
C GLU A 181 1.54 21.41 -7.38
N ASP A 182 0.62 22.09 -6.69
CA ASP A 182 -0.51 22.79 -7.31
C ASP A 182 -0.03 23.91 -8.28
N ARG A 183 1.06 24.61 -7.94
CA ARG A 183 1.66 25.65 -8.80
C ARG A 183 2.42 25.06 -10.00
N GLN A 184 2.93 23.83 -9.87
CA GLN A 184 3.68 23.11 -10.91
C GLN A 184 2.80 22.14 -11.70
N TYR A 185 1.48 22.16 -11.48
CA TYR A 185 0.54 21.25 -12.12
C TYR A 185 0.71 21.29 -13.66
N GLY A 186 1.10 20.15 -14.24
CA GLY A 186 1.38 20.02 -15.68
C GLY A 186 2.87 20.06 -16.08
N ALA A 187 3.79 20.29 -15.15
CA ALA A 187 5.22 20.12 -15.41
C ALA A 187 5.59 18.63 -15.37
N ALA A 188 5.86 18.03 -16.54
CA ALA A 188 6.33 16.65 -16.61
C ALA A 188 7.67 16.52 -15.88
N GLY A 189 7.67 15.80 -14.76
CA GLY A 189 8.88 15.46 -14.01
C GLY A 189 9.87 14.63 -14.84
N GLY A 190 11.10 14.53 -14.32
CA GLY A 190 12.17 13.77 -14.95
C GLY A 190 11.79 12.31 -15.22
N ARG A 191 12.49 11.67 -16.16
CA ARG A 191 12.23 10.31 -16.65
C ARG A 191 13.34 9.32 -16.22
N PRO A 192 13.62 9.14 -14.92
CA PRO A 192 14.80 8.39 -14.50
C PRO A 192 14.57 6.88 -14.70
N GLN A 193 15.65 6.16 -15.05
CA GLN A 193 15.64 4.70 -15.10
C GLN A 193 15.77 4.16 -13.67
N VAL A 194 14.65 3.79 -13.06
CA VAL A 194 14.57 3.50 -11.63
C VAL A 194 14.00 2.11 -11.33
N VAL A 195 14.39 1.09 -12.10
CA VAL A 195 13.89 -0.27 -11.88
C VAL A 195 14.36 -0.83 -10.54
N TRP A 196 15.68 -0.82 -10.29
CA TRP A 196 16.22 -1.42 -9.07
C TRP A 196 15.81 -0.70 -7.77
N PRO A 197 15.76 0.65 -7.69
CA PRO A 197 15.33 1.31 -6.48
C PRO A 197 13.84 1.07 -6.22
N ASN A 198 13.00 1.06 -7.27
CA ASN A 198 11.59 0.68 -7.14
C ASN A 198 11.45 -0.75 -6.64
N GLY A 199 12.27 -1.68 -7.15
CA GLY A 199 12.30 -3.06 -6.66
C GLY A 199 12.67 -3.17 -5.18
N VAL A 200 13.65 -2.38 -4.71
CA VAL A 200 14.04 -2.35 -3.28
C VAL A 200 12.88 -1.82 -2.42
N LEU A 201 12.32 -0.67 -2.76
CA LEU A 201 11.20 -0.06 -2.03
C LEU A 201 9.97 -0.96 -2.04
N ALA A 202 9.63 -1.56 -3.19
CA ALA A 202 8.54 -2.53 -3.31
C ALA A 202 8.75 -3.74 -2.39
N SER A 203 9.98 -4.27 -2.32
CA SER A 203 10.29 -5.41 -1.45
C SER A 203 10.17 -5.07 0.03
N ILE A 204 10.60 -3.87 0.42
CA ILE A 204 10.41 -3.35 1.78
C ILE A 204 8.91 -3.20 2.10
N ALA A 205 8.14 -2.58 1.21
CA ALA A 205 6.69 -2.40 1.36
C ALA A 205 5.94 -3.73 1.48
N VAL A 206 6.29 -4.71 0.64
CA VAL A 206 5.76 -6.08 0.72
C VAL A 206 6.14 -6.72 2.06
N GLY A 207 7.38 -6.57 2.52
CA GLY A 207 7.80 -7.06 3.83
C GLY A 207 6.97 -6.47 4.97
N GLN A 208 6.67 -5.16 4.95
CA GLN A 208 5.79 -4.51 5.92
C GLN A 208 4.35 -5.04 5.82
N ALA A 209 3.81 -5.22 4.61
CA ALA A 209 2.46 -5.78 4.39
C ALA A 209 2.35 -7.20 4.95
N ILE A 210 3.35 -8.05 4.72
CA ILE A 210 3.38 -9.42 5.23
C ILE A 210 3.55 -9.42 6.75
N GLN A 211 4.34 -8.50 7.32
CA GLN A 211 4.45 -8.33 8.77
C GLN A 211 3.13 -7.92 9.44
N LEU A 212 2.28 -7.13 8.76
CA LEU A 212 0.98 -6.73 9.27
C LEU A 212 0.00 -7.92 9.36
N VAL A 213 0.05 -8.84 8.40
CA VAL A 213 -0.96 -9.89 8.26
C VAL A 213 -0.48 -11.26 8.73
N THR A 214 0.81 -11.47 8.89
CA THR A 214 1.38 -12.76 9.33
C THR A 214 2.28 -12.62 10.58
N PRO A 215 2.23 -13.59 11.52
CA PRO A 215 2.98 -13.53 12.77
C PRO A 215 4.42 -14.04 12.66
N TRP A 216 5.08 -13.80 11.52
CA TRP A 216 6.37 -14.42 11.17
C TRP A 216 7.54 -13.96 12.05
N HIS A 217 7.47 -12.73 12.57
CA HIS A 217 8.46 -12.17 13.49
C HIS A 217 7.82 -11.81 14.83
N LYS A 218 8.46 -12.26 15.92
CA LYS A 218 7.93 -12.13 17.30
C LYS A 218 7.73 -10.69 17.78
N SER A 219 8.46 -9.73 17.21
CA SER A 219 8.32 -8.33 17.63
C SER A 219 7.06 -7.68 17.07
N GLY A 220 6.43 -8.22 16.02
CA GLY A 220 5.17 -7.75 15.43
C GLY A 220 5.12 -6.27 14.99
N ARG A 221 6.24 -5.54 15.09
CA ARG A 221 6.28 -4.09 14.88
C ARG A 221 6.70 -3.78 13.45
N VAL A 222 5.79 -3.17 12.71
CA VAL A 222 6.13 -2.41 11.51
C VAL A 222 6.99 -1.20 11.89
N VAL A 223 7.89 -0.81 11.00
CA VAL A 223 8.68 0.42 11.17
C VAL A 223 7.93 1.53 10.45
N PRO A 224 7.50 2.61 11.14
CA PRO A 224 6.62 3.61 10.52
C PRO A 224 7.24 4.32 9.31
N LEU A 225 8.55 4.54 9.30
CA LEU A 225 9.27 5.14 8.18
C LEU A 225 10.66 4.54 8.04
N LEU A 226 10.90 3.93 6.89
CA LEU A 226 12.21 3.49 6.43
C LEU A 226 12.67 4.39 5.28
N GLU A 227 13.93 4.80 5.30
CA GLU A 227 14.59 5.55 4.24
C GLU A 227 15.61 4.64 3.54
N TYR A 228 15.65 4.74 2.21
CA TYR A 228 16.57 4.05 1.34
C TYR A 228 17.52 5.07 0.71
N ASP A 229 18.81 4.85 0.90
CA ASP A 229 19.87 5.57 0.19
C ASP A 229 20.32 4.69 -0.98
N GLY A 230 19.99 5.12 -2.20
CA GLY A 230 20.32 4.42 -3.42
C GLY A 230 21.77 4.58 -3.87
N ASN A 231 22.51 5.57 -3.35
CA ASN A 231 23.94 5.71 -3.61
C ASN A 231 24.75 4.71 -2.79
N THR A 232 24.37 4.47 -1.53
CA THR A 232 25.04 3.52 -0.63
C THR A 232 24.37 2.14 -0.57
N GLN A 233 23.20 1.98 -1.20
CA GLN A 233 22.39 0.76 -1.16
C GLN A 233 21.98 0.36 0.27
N SER A 234 21.69 1.34 1.12
CA SER A 234 21.39 1.13 2.54
C SER A 234 19.94 1.48 2.87
N VAL A 235 19.38 0.79 3.87
CA VAL A 235 18.02 1.04 4.39
C VAL A 235 18.12 1.23 5.90
N SER A 236 17.50 2.29 6.41
CA SER A 236 17.49 2.58 7.84
C SER A 236 16.17 3.22 8.30
N PRO A 237 15.78 3.07 9.57
CA PRO A 237 14.68 3.88 10.13
C PRO A 237 15.00 5.36 10.01
N SER A 238 14.04 6.16 9.54
CA SER A 238 14.26 7.60 9.37
C SER A 238 14.58 8.29 10.68
N ALA A 239 15.58 9.17 10.66
CA ALA A 239 15.91 10.04 11.79
C ALA A 239 14.74 10.96 12.18
N ARG A 240 13.81 11.24 11.23
CA ARG A 240 12.60 12.04 11.49
C ARG A 240 11.75 11.45 12.60
N LEU A 241 11.75 10.12 12.76
CA LEU A 241 10.97 9.43 13.79
C LEU A 241 11.32 9.88 15.21
N ALA A 242 12.55 10.34 15.45
CA ALA A 242 12.95 10.90 16.75
C ALA A 242 12.25 12.23 17.09
N HIS A 243 11.72 12.91 16.07
CA HIS A 243 11.06 14.22 16.18
C HIS A 243 9.54 14.13 16.04
N VAL A 244 8.99 12.96 15.75
CA VAL A 244 7.55 12.77 15.65
C VAL A 244 6.92 12.84 17.03
N ALA A 245 5.96 13.75 17.20
CA ALA A 245 5.22 13.89 18.44
C ALA A 245 4.48 12.60 18.82
N LYS A 246 4.31 12.34 20.12
CA LYS A 246 3.47 11.25 20.61
C LYS A 246 2.01 11.54 20.25
N GLY A 247 1.40 10.64 19.48
CA GLY A 247 0.02 10.77 19.00
C GLY A 247 -0.10 11.61 17.73
N CYS A 248 -0.99 11.20 16.83
CA CYS A 248 -1.28 11.94 15.60
C CYS A 248 -2.30 13.06 15.88
N ARG A 249 -1.96 14.30 15.55
CA ARG A 249 -2.90 15.45 15.66
C ARG A 249 -3.66 15.75 14.37
N HIS A 250 -3.24 15.13 13.25
CA HIS A 250 -3.81 15.40 11.92
C HIS A 250 -5.09 14.62 11.65
N ASN A 251 -5.29 13.51 12.37
CA ASN A 251 -6.47 12.67 12.25
C ASN A 251 -6.94 12.39 13.68
N LEU A 252 -7.62 13.36 14.28
CA LEU A 252 -8.14 13.26 15.65
C LEU A 252 -9.20 12.15 15.71
N ASP A 253 -9.43 11.59 16.90
CA ASP A 253 -10.43 10.54 17.08
C ASP A 253 -11.84 10.99 16.64
N GLU A 254 -12.15 12.28 16.75
CA GLU A 254 -13.38 12.91 16.24
C GLU A 254 -13.44 12.99 14.72
N SER A 255 -12.29 12.87 14.03
CA SER A 255 -12.14 12.86 12.57
C SER A 255 -12.24 11.45 11.99
N LEU A 256 -12.17 10.42 12.83
CA LEU A 256 -12.46 9.05 12.42
C LEU A 256 -13.95 9.00 12.11
N GLY A 257 -14.28 8.90 10.82
CA GLY A 257 -15.65 8.63 10.41
C GLY A 257 -16.15 7.38 11.13
N ASP A 258 -17.43 7.35 11.49
CA ASP A 258 -18.00 6.19 12.17
C ASP A 258 -17.57 4.92 11.41
N PRO A 259 -16.79 4.00 12.01
CA PRO A 259 -16.34 2.80 11.33
C PRO A 259 -17.50 1.83 10.99
N GLY A 260 -18.70 2.13 11.48
CA GLY A 260 -19.99 1.56 11.09
C GLY A 260 -20.78 2.38 10.07
N PHE A 261 -20.29 3.56 9.66
CA PHE A 261 -20.89 4.39 8.60
C PHE A 261 -20.76 3.67 7.28
N ASP A 262 -21.88 3.13 6.84
CA ASP A 262 -22.02 2.53 5.54
C ASP A 262 -22.94 3.42 4.71
N ILE A 263 -22.39 4.11 3.72
CA ILE A 263 -23.18 4.94 2.79
C ILE A 263 -24.28 4.10 2.12
N ARG A 264 -24.10 2.77 1.99
CA ARG A 264 -25.12 1.85 1.50
C ARG A 264 -26.26 1.71 2.49
N LYS A 265 -26.06 1.74 3.82
CA LYS A 265 -27.15 1.78 4.82
C LYS A 265 -27.90 3.11 4.81
N ALA A 266 -27.20 4.20 4.54
CA ALA A 266 -27.82 5.52 4.39
C ALA A 266 -28.63 5.66 3.09
N LEU A 267 -28.22 4.95 2.04
CA LEU A 267 -28.90 4.89 0.74
C LEU A 267 -29.94 3.75 0.64
N GLN A 268 -29.92 2.78 1.56
CA GLN A 268 -30.84 1.66 1.63
C GLN A 268 -31.94 1.93 2.67
N GLY A 269 -33.06 2.47 2.20
CA GLY A 269 -34.36 1.90 2.59
C GLY A 269 -34.38 0.36 2.36
N PRO A 270 -35.34 -0.36 2.96
CA PRO A 270 -35.24 -1.82 3.16
C PRO A 270 -35.26 -2.57 1.80
N ARG A 271 -34.58 -3.70 1.50
CA ARG A 271 -34.16 -4.97 2.17
C ARG A 271 -33.13 -5.71 1.25
N VAL A 272 -32.41 -6.82 1.52
CA VAL A 272 -32.08 -7.73 2.65
C VAL A 272 -31.04 -8.76 2.13
N ALA A 273 -30.30 -9.35 3.07
CA ALA A 273 -29.57 -10.64 3.06
C ALA A 273 -28.12 -10.67 2.55
N ASP A 274 -27.27 -11.37 3.31
CA ASP A 274 -25.84 -11.68 3.09
C ASP A 274 -24.78 -10.72 3.64
N ALA A 275 -25.10 -9.96 4.69
CA ALA A 275 -24.06 -9.20 5.40
C ALA A 275 -23.14 -10.13 6.21
N LYS A 276 -21.89 -10.29 5.75
CA LYS A 276 -20.78 -10.82 6.57
C LYS A 276 -20.62 -9.99 7.86
N PRO A 277 -20.13 -10.58 8.96
CA PRO A 277 -19.89 -9.82 10.20
C PRO A 277 -19.00 -8.62 9.92
N SER A 278 -19.33 -7.47 10.53
CA SER A 278 -18.61 -6.22 10.32
C SER A 278 -17.11 -6.43 10.59
N TRP A 279 -16.27 -5.73 9.84
CA TRP A 279 -14.82 -5.78 10.01
C TRP A 279 -14.41 -5.45 11.47
N PHE A 280 -15.17 -4.56 12.14
CA PHE A 280 -15.05 -4.27 13.56
C PHE A 280 -15.27 -5.51 14.43
N ALA A 281 -16.23 -6.38 14.12
CA ALA A 281 -16.44 -7.64 14.82
C ALA A 281 -15.29 -8.65 14.58
N ARG A 282 -14.66 -8.63 13.40
CA ARG A 282 -13.49 -9.47 13.08
C ARG A 282 -12.22 -9.00 13.79
N ILE A 283 -12.03 -7.69 13.92
CA ILE A 283 -10.94 -7.11 14.71
C ILE A 283 -11.20 -7.26 16.20
N LEU A 284 -12.44 -7.10 16.69
CA LEU A 284 -12.77 -7.35 18.08
C LEU A 284 -12.54 -8.83 18.42
N ASP A 285 -12.88 -9.77 17.54
CA ASP A 285 -12.55 -11.21 17.69
C ASP A 285 -11.02 -11.43 17.69
N PHE A 286 -10.28 -10.77 16.81
CA PHE A 286 -8.80 -10.81 16.81
C PHE A 286 -8.18 -10.25 18.10
N ILE A 287 -8.64 -9.08 18.58
CA ILE A 287 -8.17 -8.42 19.80
C ILE A 287 -8.58 -9.21 21.05
N THR A 288 -9.79 -9.75 21.10
CA THR A 288 -10.28 -10.56 22.24
C THR A 288 -9.56 -11.90 22.33
N ARG A 289 -9.19 -12.54 21.20
CA ARG A 289 -8.35 -13.74 21.18
C ARG A 289 -6.90 -13.48 21.62
N GLN A 290 -6.40 -12.25 21.50
CA GLN A 290 -5.08 -11.82 21.98
C GLN A 290 -5.04 -11.51 23.50
N ARG A 291 -6.20 -11.38 24.19
CA ARG A 291 -6.25 -11.09 25.65
C ARG A 291 -5.80 -12.25 26.56
N TRP A 292 -5.39 -13.39 26.02
CA TRP A 292 -4.73 -14.47 26.79
C TRP A 292 -3.31 -14.13 27.29
N TRP A 293 -2.78 -12.94 26.97
CA TRP A 293 -1.42 -12.51 27.32
C TRP A 293 -1.32 -11.38 28.37
N ALA A 294 -2.41 -11.02 29.07
CA ALA A 294 -2.40 -9.97 30.11
C ALA A 294 -2.49 -10.50 31.56
N GLY A 295 -2.28 -11.80 31.80
CA GLY A 295 -2.37 -12.39 33.13
C GLY A 295 -1.29 -13.43 33.39
N ARG A 296 -0.05 -12.98 33.61
CA ARG A 296 0.99 -13.67 34.42
C ARG A 296 2.28 -12.83 34.47
N VAL A 297 2.22 -11.71 35.19
CA VAL A 297 3.39 -11.10 35.83
C VAL A 297 2.94 -10.65 37.21
N ASN A 298 2.95 -11.61 38.15
CA ASN A 298 3.07 -11.43 39.60
C ASN A 298 3.02 -12.80 40.25
N GLN A 299 4.17 -13.48 40.24
CA GLN A 299 4.72 -14.33 41.30
C GLN A 299 6.12 -14.78 40.84
#